data_AF-A0A820E0I0-F1
#
_entry.id   AF-A0A820E0I0-F1
#
_cell.length_a   1.000
_cell.length_b   1.000
_cell.length_c   1.000
_cell.angle_alpha   90.00
_cell.angle_beta   90.00
_cell.angle_gamma   90.00
#
_symmetry.space_group_name_H-M   'P 1'
#
loop_
_entity.id
_entity.type
_entity.pdbx_description
1 polymer ?
#
loop_
_entity_poly.entity_id
_entity_poly.type
_entity_poly.pdbx_seq_one_letter_code
_entity_poly.pdbx_strand_id
1 'polypeptide(L)'
;QFKNSSAISGVLSSDIPDPNNEFDRNAIRYWLQFADFYQWPHIIHFNSIDDLAMKLTNTNLAEVSQNMKIYNANLTKTLQNQWREIFERIK
;
A
#
# COMPACT_ATOMS: atom_id res chain seq x y z
N GLN A 1 4.02 -31.39 -7.30
CA GLN A 1 5.15 -30.45 -7.35
C GLN A 1 4.55 -29.07 -7.59
N PHE A 2 4.46 -28.24 -6.54
CA PHE A 2 3.92 -26.89 -6.69
C PHE A 2 5.02 -26.00 -7.28
N LYS A 3 4.65 -25.23 -8.29
CA LYS A 3 5.55 -24.35 -9.04
C LYS A 3 6.16 -23.32 -8.10
N ASN A 4 7.48 -23.36 -7.91
CA ASN A 4 8.26 -22.30 -7.24
C ASN A 4 8.40 -21.06 -8.16
N SER A 5 7.31 -20.62 -8.79
CA SER A 5 7.34 -19.53 -9.77
C SER A 5 6.15 -18.60 -9.57
N SER A 6 6.44 -17.30 -9.63
CA SER A 6 5.46 -16.22 -9.64
C SER A 6 4.40 -16.40 -10.74
N ALA A 7 3.20 -15.87 -10.50
CA ALA A 7 2.14 -15.82 -11.52
C ALA A 7 2.49 -14.89 -12.70
N ILE A 8 3.32 -13.88 -12.43
CA ILE A 8 3.82 -12.90 -13.40
C ILE A 8 5.34 -12.80 -13.19
N SER A 9 6.14 -13.17 -14.18
CA SER A 9 7.60 -13.07 -14.07
C SER A 9 8.04 -11.62 -13.92
N GLY A 10 8.82 -11.33 -12.87
CA GLY A 10 9.44 -10.01 -12.68
C GLY A 10 10.63 -9.76 -13.61
N VAL A 11 11.20 -8.55 -13.54
CA VAL A 11 12.47 -8.24 -14.20
C VAL A 11 13.59 -8.93 -13.42
N LEU A 12 14.10 -10.03 -13.97
CA LEU A 12 15.12 -10.83 -13.33
C LEU A 12 16.51 -10.21 -13.57
N SER A 13 17.15 -9.77 -12.51
CA SER A 13 18.60 -9.54 -12.47
C SER A 13 19.24 -10.65 -11.63
N SER A 14 20.49 -11.03 -11.92
CA SER A 14 21.18 -12.11 -11.19
C SER A 14 21.22 -11.90 -9.67
N ASP A 15 21.23 -10.63 -9.24
CA ASP A 15 21.41 -10.25 -7.84
C ASP A 15 20.12 -9.79 -7.16
N ILE A 16 18.99 -9.73 -7.89
CA ILE A 16 17.72 -9.20 -7.38
C ILE A 16 16.65 -10.29 -7.51
N PRO A 17 16.04 -10.73 -6.39
CA PRO A 17 15.01 -11.76 -6.43
C PRO A 17 13.72 -11.24 -7.10
N ASP A 18 12.98 -12.14 -7.75
CA ASP A 18 11.73 -11.81 -8.43
C ASP A 18 10.73 -11.12 -7.46
N PRO A 19 10.35 -9.84 -7.70
CA PRO A 19 9.43 -9.11 -6.83
C PRO A 19 8.03 -9.73 -6.76
N ASN A 20 7.67 -10.56 -7.74
CA ASN A 20 6.37 -11.19 -7.81
C ASN A 20 6.36 -12.62 -7.28
N ASN A 21 7.47 -13.14 -6.73
CA ASN A 21 7.52 -14.49 -6.20
C ASN A 21 7.14 -14.54 -4.72
N GLU A 22 5.84 -14.66 -4.47
CA GLU A 22 5.24 -14.75 -3.14
C GLU A 22 5.52 -16.08 -2.41
N PHE A 23 6.07 -17.08 -3.12
CA PHE A 23 6.40 -18.38 -2.55
C PHE A 23 7.86 -18.47 -2.08
N ASP A 24 8.73 -17.56 -2.53
CA ASP A 24 10.11 -17.47 -2.10
C ASP A 24 10.25 -16.50 -0.91
N ARG A 25 10.54 -17.07 0.26
CA ARG A 25 10.79 -16.31 1.49
C ARG A 25 11.95 -15.32 1.38
N ASN A 26 12.98 -15.63 0.58
CA ASN A 26 14.10 -14.72 0.37
C ASN A 26 13.68 -13.52 -0.47
N ALA A 27 12.87 -13.75 -1.51
CA ALA A 27 12.26 -12.68 -2.30
C ALA A 27 11.38 -11.78 -1.43
N ILE A 28 10.47 -12.36 -0.64
CA ILE A 28 9.61 -11.61 0.30
C ILE A 28 10.47 -10.76 1.24
N ARG A 29 11.45 -11.37 1.91
CA ARG A 29 12.31 -10.67 2.88
C ARG A 29 13.09 -9.53 2.22
N TYR A 30 13.61 -9.74 1.01
CA TYR A 30 14.37 -8.74 0.27
C TYR A 30 13.51 -7.51 -0.03
N TRP A 31 12.27 -7.69 -0.49
CA TRP A 31 11.40 -6.57 -0.86
C TRP A 31 10.71 -5.91 0.33
N LEU A 32 10.44 -6.66 1.40
CA LEU A 32 9.75 -6.15 2.59
C LEU A 32 10.52 -5.00 3.27
N GLN A 33 11.85 -4.95 3.17
CA GLN A 33 12.64 -3.85 3.75
C GLN A 33 12.39 -2.49 3.05
N PHE A 34 11.89 -2.51 1.82
CA PHE A 34 11.54 -1.32 1.04
C PHE A 34 10.04 -1.03 1.09
N ALA A 35 9.26 -1.87 1.78
CA ALA A 35 7.82 -1.70 1.87
C ALA A 35 7.51 -0.47 2.74
N ASP A 36 6.63 0.38 2.21
CA ASP A 36 6.01 1.43 3.00
C ASP A 36 4.66 0.92 3.53
N PHE A 37 4.50 0.97 4.84
CA PHE A 37 3.31 0.48 5.53
C PHE A 37 2.31 1.62 5.70
N TYR A 38 1.75 2.07 4.59
CA TYR A 38 0.74 3.11 4.62
C TYR A 38 -0.52 2.64 5.36
N GLN A 39 -0.95 3.41 6.36
CA GLN A 39 -2.27 3.26 6.98
C GLN A 39 -3.19 4.35 6.42
N TRP A 40 -4.16 3.96 5.60
CA TRP A 40 -5.19 4.86 5.10
C TRP A 40 -6.48 4.64 5.90
N PRO A 41 -6.90 5.61 6.74
CA PRO A 41 -7.88 5.37 7.79
C PRO A 41 -9.32 5.14 7.30
N HIS A 42 -9.61 5.43 6.03
CA HIS A 42 -10.96 5.36 5.47
C HIS A 42 -11.10 4.30 4.36
N ILE A 43 -10.10 3.42 4.18
CA ILE A 43 -10.27 2.25 3.30
C ILE A 43 -11.22 1.26 3.96
N ILE A 44 -12.20 0.79 3.18
CA ILE A 44 -13.09 -0.29 3.57
C ILE A 44 -12.68 -1.55 2.82
N HIS A 45 -12.19 -2.55 3.56
CA HIS A 45 -11.87 -3.87 3.02
C HIS A 45 -13.11 -4.75 2.98
N PHE A 46 -13.12 -5.76 2.10
CA PHE A 46 -14.13 -6.81 2.07
C PHE A 46 -13.46 -8.19 2.10
N ASN A 47 -14.16 -9.18 2.64
CA ASN A 47 -13.62 -10.53 2.82
C ASN A 47 -14.30 -11.58 1.93
N SER A 48 -15.37 -11.21 1.23
CA SER A 48 -16.09 -12.05 0.26
C SER A 48 -16.87 -11.20 -0.74
N ILE A 49 -17.41 -11.83 -1.79
CA ILE A 49 -18.26 -11.16 -2.78
C ILE A 49 -19.58 -10.69 -2.14
N ASP A 50 -20.17 -11.48 -1.24
CA ASP A 50 -21.40 -11.10 -0.55
C ASP A 50 -21.17 -9.91 0.40
N ASP A 51 -20.04 -9.88 1.11
CA ASP A 51 -19.63 -8.76 1.96
C ASP A 51 -19.39 -7.49 1.12
N LEU A 52 -18.79 -7.63 -0.06
CA LEU A 52 -18.65 -6.54 -1.02
C LEU A 52 -20.02 -5.98 -1.44
N ALA A 53 -20.95 -6.85 -1.85
CA ALA A 53 -22.28 -6.43 -2.26
C ALA A 53 -23.01 -5.69 -1.13
N MET A 54 -22.98 -6.24 0.09
CA MET A 54 -23.55 -5.59 1.28
C MET A 54 -22.92 -4.22 1.54
N LYS A 55 -21.59 -4.10 1.47
CA LYS A 55 -20.89 -2.83 1.70
C LYS A 55 -21.20 -1.81 0.62
N LEU A 56 -21.26 -2.20 -0.65
CA LEU A 56 -21.59 -1.28 -1.74
C LEU A 56 -23.00 -0.70 -1.62
N THR A 57 -23.97 -1.51 -1.16
CA THR A 57 -25.35 -1.04 -1.00
C THR A 57 -25.56 -0.21 0.27
N ASN A 58 -24.86 -0.54 1.36
CA ASN A 58 -25.15 0.03 2.68
C ASN A 58 -24.16 1.10 3.14
N THR A 59 -23.02 1.27 2.45
CA THR A 59 -22.01 2.26 2.84
C THR A 59 -22.31 3.60 2.19
N ASN A 60 -22.28 4.67 2.98
CA ASN A 60 -22.25 6.03 2.44
C ASN A 60 -20.88 6.36 1.83
N LEU A 61 -20.66 5.97 0.58
CA LEU A 61 -19.38 6.19 -0.10
C LEU A 61 -19.05 7.67 -0.31
N ALA A 62 -20.05 8.56 -0.32
CA ALA A 62 -19.83 10.00 -0.39
C ALA A 62 -19.20 10.54 0.90
N GLU A 63 -19.65 10.06 2.06
CA GLU A 63 -19.06 10.39 3.34
C GLU A 63 -17.64 9.84 3.48
N VAL A 64 -17.42 8.58 3.10
CA VAL A 64 -16.07 7.98 3.07
C VAL A 64 -15.12 8.81 2.20
N SER A 65 -15.57 9.20 1.00
CA SER A 65 -14.81 10.08 0.10
C SER A 65 -14.50 11.43 0.74
N GLN A 66 -15.49 12.05 1.40
CA GLN A 66 -15.30 13.32 2.09
C GLN A 66 -14.28 13.22 3.24
N ASN A 67 -14.36 12.18 4.04
CA ASN A 67 -13.42 11.93 5.14
C ASN A 67 -12.00 11.72 4.60
N MET A 68 -11.85 10.96 3.50
CA MET A 68 -10.56 10.77 2.84
C MET A 68 -9.96 12.08 2.31
N LYS A 69 -10.79 12.98 1.76
CA LYS A 69 -10.34 14.32 1.33
C LYS A 69 -9.83 15.15 2.51
N ILE A 70 -10.56 15.15 3.63
CA ILE A 70 -10.17 15.88 4.85
C ILE A 70 -8.84 15.34 5.37
N TYR A 71 -8.70 14.02 5.47
CA TYR A 71 -7.46 13.38 5.90
C TYR A 71 -6.28 13.75 4.98
N ASN A 72 -6.45 13.63 3.66
CA ASN A 72 -5.41 13.96 2.69
C ASN A 72 -4.95 15.42 2.76
N ALA A 73 -5.88 16.36 2.98
CA ALA A 73 -5.54 17.77 3.15
C ALA A 73 -4.66 17.99 4.40
N ASN A 74 -4.94 17.29 5.50
CA ASN A 74 -4.15 17.37 6.73
C ASN A 74 -2.78 16.68 6.60
N LEU A 75 -2.76 15.50 5.97
CA LEU A 75 -1.52 14.78 5.70
C LEU A 75 -0.59 15.60 4.80
N THR A 76 -1.13 16.24 3.76
CA THR A 76 -0.36 17.10 2.86
C THR A 76 0.35 18.24 3.61
N LYS A 77 -0.37 18.94 4.49
CA LYS A 77 0.21 20.00 5.33
C LYS A 77 1.31 19.47 6.25
N THR A 78 1.08 18.30 6.84
CA THR A 78 2.03 17.63 7.73
C THR A 78 3.32 17.29 6.99
N LEU A 79 3.21 16.64 5.83
CA LEU A 79 4.35 16.29 5.00
C LEU A 79 5.13 17.52 4.54
N GLN A 80 4.44 18.59 4.11
CA GLN A 80 5.08 19.84 3.73
C GLN A 80 5.90 20.47 4.87
N ASN A 81 5.39 20.42 6.09
CA ASN A 81 6.12 20.91 7.26
C ASN A 81 7.33 20.03 7.60
N GLN A 82 7.18 18.72 7.56
CA GLN A 82 8.30 17.79 7.77
C GLN A 82 9.41 18.00 6.73
N TRP A 83 9.06 18.16 5.45
CA TRP A 83 10.03 18.47 4.41
C TRP A 83 10.74 19.80 4.65
N ARG A 84 10.00 20.84 5.06
CA ARG A 84 10.59 22.14 5.41
C ARG A 84 11.64 22.00 6.51
N GLU A 85 11.33 21.28 7.59
CA GLU A 85 12.26 21.03 8.69
C GLU A 85 13.52 20.28 8.24
N ILE A 86 13.37 19.28 7.35
CA ILE A 86 14.52 18.55 6.78
C ILE A 86 15.41 19.50 5.98
N PHE A 87 14.83 20.35 5.11
CA PHE A 87 15.60 21.30 4.31
C PHE A 87 16.28 22.38 5.16
N GLU A 88 15.69 22.77 6.29
CA GLU A 88 16.30 23.71 7.23
C GLU A 88 17.50 23.11 7.97
N ARG A 89 17.51 21.80 8.23
CA ARG A 89 18.63 21.11 8.90
C ARG A 89 19.83 20.83 8.00
N ILE A 90 19.62 20.81 6.68
CA ILE A 90 20.69 20.54 5.69
C ILE A 90 21.40 21.84 5.27
N LYS A 91 20.77 23.00 5.50
CA LYS A 91 21.42 24.31 5.32
C LYS A 91 22.40 24.59 6.45
#